data_AF-A0A367J772-F1
#
_entry.id   AF-A0A367J772-F1
#
_cell.length_a   1.000
_cell.length_b   1.000
_cell.length_c   1.000
_cell.angle_alpha   90.00
_cell.angle_beta   90.00
_cell.angle_gamma   90.00
#
_symmetry.space_group_name_H-M   'P 1'
#
loop_
_entity.id
_entity.type
_entity.pdbx_description
1 polymer ?
#
loop_
_entity_poly.entity_id
_entity_poly.type
_entity_poly.pdbx_seq_one_letter_code
_entity_poly.pdbx_strand_id
1 'polypeptide(L)'
;MERLQRLFGSAAAGLGQGMQPGMDTPTVDNAEMVYISSLALLKMLKHGRAGVPMEVMGLMLGEFVDDYTVRVIDVFAMPQSGTGVSVEAVDPVFQTKMLD
;
A
#
# COMPACT_ATOMS: atom_id res chain seq x y z
N MET A 1 51.44 27.97 12.72
CA MET A 1 50.14 27.77 13.41
C MET A 1 48.93 27.87 12.48
N GLU A 2 49.02 28.48 11.29
CA GLU A 2 47.87 28.65 10.37
C GLU A 2 47.44 27.38 9.58
N ARG A 3 48.35 26.42 9.38
CA ARG A 3 48.01 25.15 8.68
C ARG A 3 47.10 24.24 9.49
N LEU A 4 47.17 24.29 10.82
CA LEU A 4 46.29 23.52 11.71
C LEU A 4 44.88 24.13 11.77
N GLN A 5 44.79 25.47 11.71
CA GLN A 5 43.52 26.19 11.70
C GLN A 5 42.75 26.03 10.38
N ARG A 6 43.44 25.90 9.24
CA ARG A 6 42.81 25.54 7.96
C ARG A 6 42.29 24.11 7.91
N LEU A 7 42.99 23.15 8.54
CA LEU A 7 42.52 21.76 8.62
C LEU A 7 41.26 21.62 9.50
N PHE A 8 41.19 22.37 10.61
CA PHE A 8 39.99 22.45 11.45
C PHE A 8 38.85 23.26 10.80
N GLY A 9 39.15 24.29 10.01
CA GLY A 9 38.16 25.03 9.23
C GLY A 9 37.52 24.20 8.10
N SER A 10 38.30 23.31 7.46
CA SER A 10 37.77 22.36 6.46
C SER A 10 37.09 21.14 7.09
N ALA A 11 37.50 20.70 8.29
CA ALA A 11 36.83 19.63 9.02
C ALA A 11 35.47 20.07 9.60
N ALA A 12 35.34 21.35 10.01
CA ALA A 12 34.06 21.93 10.41
C ALA A 12 33.11 22.16 9.22
N ALA A 13 33.63 22.36 8.01
CA ALA A 13 32.83 22.48 6.79
C ALA A 13 32.34 21.12 6.23
N GLY A 14 32.90 19.99 6.68
CA GLY A 14 32.52 18.64 6.25
C GLY A 14 31.48 17.95 7.13
N LEU A 15 31.23 18.45 8.35
CA LEU A 15 30.23 17.91 9.29
C LEU A 15 28.95 18.76 9.34
N GLY A 16 28.90 19.84 8.56
CA GLY A 16 27.74 20.73 8.42
C GLY A 16 27.00 20.57 7.09
N GLN A 17 27.18 19.44 6.39
CA GLN A 17 26.40 19.13 5.19
C GLN A 17 24.94 18.83 5.58
N GLY A 18 24.20 19.93 5.73
CA GLY A 18 22.77 20.10 5.49
C GLY A 18 21.87 18.90 5.75
N MET A 19 21.39 18.77 6.98
CA MET A 19 19.96 18.51 7.13
C MET A 19 19.27 19.85 6.84
N GLN A 20 18.85 20.07 5.59
CA GLN A 20 18.08 21.27 5.24
C GLN A 20 16.81 21.29 6.10
N PRO A 21 16.62 22.28 7.00
CA PRO A 21 15.37 22.43 7.72
C PRO A 21 14.30 22.85 6.71
N GLY A 22 13.28 22.02 6.51
CA GLY A 22 12.20 22.29 5.57
C GLY A 22 12.02 21.27 4.45
N MET A 23 12.68 20.11 4.48
CA MET A 23 12.19 18.97 3.71
C MET A 23 11.09 18.28 4.51
N ASP A 24 9.83 18.49 4.10
CA ASP A 24 8.71 17.69 4.59
C ASP A 24 9.00 16.23 4.26
N THR A 25 9.29 15.46 5.30
CA THR A 25 9.52 14.02 5.17
C THR A 25 8.16 13.35 5.29
N PRO A 26 7.76 12.48 4.35
CA PRO A 26 6.52 11.72 4.50
C PRO A 26 6.56 10.92 5.80
N THR A 27 5.76 11.33 6.78
CA THR A 27 5.61 10.64 8.05
C THR A 27 4.41 9.70 7.97
N VAL A 28 4.57 8.47 8.44
CA VAL A 28 3.46 7.52 8.57
C VAL A 28 2.52 8.04 9.65
N ASP A 29 1.25 8.27 9.28
CA ASP A 29 0.16 8.57 10.22
C ASP A 29 -0.68 7.28 10.43
N ASN A 30 -1.75 7.35 11.24
CA ASN A 30 -2.73 6.27 11.40
C ASN A 30 -4.18 6.77 11.16
N ALA A 31 -4.32 7.93 10.50
CA ALA A 31 -5.60 8.58 10.23
C ALA A 31 -6.18 8.20 8.85
N GLU A 32 -5.62 7.20 8.17
CA GLU A 32 -6.09 6.77 6.86
C GLU A 32 -7.54 6.28 6.92
N MET A 33 -8.34 6.71 5.95
CA MET A 33 -9.76 6.36 5.85
C MET A 33 -10.03 5.53 4.59
N VAL A 34 -10.87 4.50 4.75
CA VAL A 34 -11.35 3.66 3.64
C VAL A 34 -12.86 3.74 3.54
N TYR A 35 -13.35 4.29 2.43
CA TYR A 35 -14.76 4.26 2.10
C TYR A 35 -15.08 3.02 1.26
N ILE A 36 -15.95 2.16 1.76
CA ILE A 36 -16.38 0.94 1.06
C ILE A 36 -17.82 1.13 0.57
N SER A 37 -18.03 0.99 -0.74
CA SER A 37 -19.37 1.03 -1.32
C SER A 37 -20.24 -0.13 -0.82
N SER A 38 -21.56 0.07 -0.76
CA SER A 38 -22.49 -1.00 -0.38
C SER A 38 -22.43 -2.19 -1.33
N LEU A 39 -22.17 -1.94 -2.63
CA LEU A 39 -22.01 -2.99 -3.64
C LEU A 39 -20.79 -3.87 -3.32
N ALA A 40 -19.64 -3.26 -3.05
CA ALA A 40 -18.41 -3.93 -2.69
C ALA A 40 -18.61 -4.81 -1.44
N LEU A 41 -19.20 -4.24 -0.39
CA LEU A 41 -19.45 -4.95 0.87
C LEU A 41 -20.34 -6.19 0.67
N LEU A 42 -21.41 -6.08 -0.10
CA LEU A 42 -22.29 -7.22 -0.39
C LEU A 42 -21.58 -8.32 -1.17
N LYS A 43 -20.74 -7.96 -2.15
CA LYS A 43 -19.93 -8.93 -2.90
C LYS A 43 -18.90 -9.62 -2.00
N MET A 44 -18.23 -8.90 -1.10
CA MET A 44 -17.33 -9.48 -0.10
C MET A 44 -18.04 -10.52 0.78
N LEU A 45 -19.20 -10.17 1.33
CA LEU A 45 -19.98 -11.07 2.21
C LEU A 45 -20.46 -12.32 1.46
N LYS A 46 -20.95 -12.14 0.23
CA LYS A 46 -21.39 -13.27 -0.62
C LYS A 46 -20.22 -14.22 -0.91
N HIS A 47 -19.07 -13.67 -1.26
CA HIS A 47 -17.87 -14.45 -1.58
C HIS A 47 -17.32 -15.18 -0.35
N GLY A 48 -17.18 -14.48 0.78
CA GLY A 48 -16.75 -15.05 2.05
C GLY A 48 -17.64 -16.21 2.51
N ARG A 49 -18.97 -16.08 2.33
CA ARG A 49 -19.90 -17.17 2.66
C ARG A 49 -19.77 -18.37 1.73
N ALA A 50 -19.56 -18.15 0.44
CA ALA A 50 -19.37 -19.23 -0.54
C ALA A 50 -18.05 -19.99 -0.36
N GLY A 51 -17.07 -19.35 0.29
CA GLY A 51 -15.76 -19.92 0.57
C GLY A 51 -15.67 -20.93 1.70
N VAL A 52 -16.59 -20.91 2.66
CA VAL A 52 -16.50 -21.72 3.89
C VAL A 52 -16.41 -23.23 3.57
N PRO A 53 -15.44 -23.98 4.13
CA PRO A 53 -14.51 -23.62 5.22
C PRO A 53 -13.13 -23.11 4.76
N MET A 54 -12.95 -22.87 3.47
CA MET A 54 -11.68 -22.43 2.89
C MET A 54 -11.53 -20.91 3.01
N GLU A 55 -10.28 -20.45 3.07
CA GLU A 55 -9.98 -19.04 2.92
C GLU A 55 -10.32 -18.58 1.50
N VAL A 56 -10.73 -17.33 1.35
CA VAL A 56 -11.00 -16.76 0.03
C VAL A 56 -10.33 -15.40 -0.12
N MET A 57 -9.95 -15.08 -1.36
CA MET A 57 -9.41 -13.76 -1.71
C MET A 57 -10.19 -13.12 -2.85
N GLY A 58 -10.02 -11.81 -2.96
CA GLY A 58 -10.54 -10.98 -4.03
C GLY A 58 -9.69 -9.73 -4.21
N LEU A 59 -9.96 -9.02 -5.29
CA LEU A 59 -9.35 -7.72 -5.58
C LEU A 59 -10.34 -6.60 -5.28
N MET A 60 -9.84 -5.51 -4.71
CA MET A 60 -10.59 -4.28 -4.52
C MET A 60 -10.28 -3.30 -5.64
N LEU A 61 -11.32 -2.75 -6.25
CA LEU A 61 -11.24 -1.75 -7.30
C LEU A 61 -11.84 -0.44 -6.82
N GLY A 62 -11.15 0.64 -7.14
CA GLY A 62 -11.50 1.94 -6.63
C GLY A 62 -10.48 2.98 -7.05
N GLU A 63 -10.45 4.08 -6.29
CA GLU A 63 -9.54 5.19 -6.55
C GLU A 63 -8.98 5.72 -5.24
N PHE A 64 -7.80 6.34 -5.35
CA PHE A 64 -7.22 7.16 -4.31
C PHE A 64 -7.82 8.56 -4.44
N VAL A 65 -8.51 9.03 -3.40
CA VAL A 65 -9.12 10.38 -3.38
C VAL A 65 -8.05 11.41 -3.02
N ASP A 66 -7.20 11.04 -2.07
CA ASP A 66 -6.01 11.77 -1.63
C ASP A 66 -5.03 10.76 -0.99
N ASP A 67 -3.93 11.25 -0.42
CA ASP A 67 -2.87 10.42 0.16
C ASP A 67 -3.31 9.62 1.40
N TYR A 68 -4.45 9.99 2.01
CA TYR A 68 -4.96 9.40 3.26
C TYR A 68 -6.30 8.69 3.07
N THR A 69 -6.91 8.80 1.89
CA THR A 69 -8.28 8.34 1.66
C THR A 69 -8.37 7.45 0.43
N VAL A 70 -8.81 6.21 0.64
CA VAL A 70 -9.08 5.25 -0.43
C VAL A 70 -10.59 5.01 -0.55
N ARG A 71 -11.11 5.04 -1.77
CA ARG A 71 -12.52 4.73 -2.05
C ARG A 71 -12.63 3.44 -2.85
N VAL A 72 -13.16 2.40 -2.22
CA VAL A 72 -13.45 1.10 -2.84
C VAL A 72 -14.84 1.14 -3.47
N ILE A 73 -14.88 1.09 -4.80
CA ILE A 73 -16.11 1.18 -5.59
C ILE A 73 -16.67 -0.21 -5.85
N ASP A 74 -15.81 -1.18 -6.20
CA ASP A 74 -16.22 -2.54 -6.51
C ASP A 74 -15.17 -3.59 -6.06
N VAL A 75 -15.57 -4.86 -6.03
CA VAL A 75 -14.68 -6.00 -5.76
C VAL A 75 -14.95 -7.17 -6.67
N PHE A 76 -13.90 -7.93 -6.98
CA PHE A 76 -14.00 -9.20 -7.71
C PHE A 76 -13.40 -10.34 -6.91
N ALA A 77 -14.10 -11.47 -6.93
CA ALA A 77 -13.66 -12.72 -6.33
C ALA A 77 -12.55 -13.36 -7.18
N MET A 78 -11.44 -13.73 -6.55
CA MET A 78 -10.47 -14.58 -7.21
C MET A 78 -10.92 -16.05 -7.13
N PRO A 79 -10.78 -16.83 -8.22
CA PRO A 79 -11.07 -18.25 -8.21
C PRO A 79 -10.10 -18.95 -7.26
N GLN A 80 -10.63 -19.89 -6.48
CA GLN A 80 -9.82 -20.72 -5.61
C GLN A 80 -9.01 -21.69 -6.48
N SER A 81 -7.72 -21.42 -6.66
CA SER A 81 -6.81 -22.33 -7.36
C SER A 81 -5.92 -23.03 -6.33
N GLY A 82 -6.44 -24.08 -5.71
CA GLY A 82 -5.65 -24.91 -4.80
C GLY A 82 -6.45 -25.98 -4.06
N THR A 83 -5.85 -27.15 -3.88
CA THR A 83 -6.33 -28.24 -3.01
C THR A 83 -5.98 -28.02 -1.53
N GLY A 84 -5.49 -26.82 -1.18
CA GLY A 84 -5.07 -26.41 0.16
C GLY A 84 -5.98 -25.32 0.72
N VAL A 85 -5.92 -25.14 2.04
CA VAL A 85 -6.73 -24.17 2.78
C VAL A 85 -6.22 -22.73 2.61
N SER A 86 -4.99 -22.55 2.11
CA SER A 86 -4.32 -21.25 1.91
C SER A 86 -4.51 -20.68 0.51
N VAL A 87 -4.46 -19.35 0.43
CA VAL A 87 -4.68 -18.61 -0.82
C VAL A 87 -3.36 -18.13 -1.41
N GLU A 88 -2.69 -19.01 -2.14
CA GLU A 88 -1.33 -18.77 -2.67
C GLU A 88 -1.28 -18.52 -4.19
N ALA A 89 -2.43 -18.53 -4.88
CA ALA A 89 -2.49 -18.41 -6.33
C ALA A 89 -3.27 -17.17 -6.77
N VAL A 90 -2.56 -16.07 -7.03
CA VAL A 90 -3.08 -14.96 -7.83
C VAL A 90 -2.72 -15.25 -9.28
N ASP A 91 -3.72 -15.52 -10.13
CA ASP A 91 -3.52 -15.70 -11.57
C ASP A 91 -3.49 -14.32 -12.28
N PRO A 92 -2.35 -13.88 -12.83
CA PRO A 92 -2.24 -12.61 -13.54
C PRO A 92 -3.15 -12.55 -14.78
N VAL A 93 -3.40 -13.68 -15.45
CA VAL A 93 -4.29 -13.73 -16.62
C VAL A 93 -5.73 -13.48 -16.22
N PHE A 94 -6.15 -14.04 -15.09
CA PHE A 94 -7.48 -13.79 -14.54
C PHE A 94 -7.64 -12.32 -14.13
N GLN A 95 -6.60 -11.73 -13.52
CA GLN A 95 -6.60 -10.32 -13.16
C GLN A 95 -6.75 -9.40 -14.37
N THR A 96 -5.97 -9.60 -15.44
CA THR A 96 -6.08 -8.77 -16.65
C THR A 96 -7.45 -8.86 -17.30
N LYS A 97 -8.01 -10.07 -17.44
CA LYS A 97 -9.35 -10.27 -18.03
C LYS A 97 -10.49 -9.61 -17.25
N MET A 98 -10.32 -9.41 -15.94
CA MET A 98 -11.33 -8.78 -15.09
C MET A 98 -11.17 -7.26 -15.01
N LEU A 99 -10.07 -6.72 -15.57
CA LEU A 99 -9.82 -5.28 -15.70
C LEU A 99 -10.24 -4.74 -17.07
N ASP A 100 -10.22 -5.59 -18.11
CA ASP A 100 -10.74 -5.30 -19.47
C ASP A 100 -12.28 -5.22 -19.50
#